data_AF-A0A1Z5L883-F1
#
_entry.id   AF-A0A1Z5L883-F1
#
_cell.length_a   1.000
_cell.length_b   1.000
_cell.length_c   1.000
_cell.angle_alpha   90.00
_cell.angle_beta   90.00
_cell.angle_gamma   90.00
#
_symmetry.space_group_name_H-M   'P 1'
#
loop_
_entity.id
_entity.type
_entity.pdbx_description
1 polymer ?
#
loop_
_entity_poly.entity_id
_entity_poly.type
_entity_poly.pdbx_seq_one_letter_code
_entity_poly.pdbx_strand_id
1 'polypeptide(L)'
;MLNPRVVLVLSGKRKSGKDYMTEILRKRIGIDKCAVIRLSAPLKAAYAKDHGLDFERLLDASAYKENFRADMVVWGEERRQKDPGYFCRLAIEQSSASECPVWIISDARRITDLQFFKQHYPDATWTIRIEAADNIRANRGWIFTPGIDDAETECGLDDTHEWDVVVSNDNETSLDSQLSAILQYVDLKCS
;
A
#
# COMPACT_ATOMS: atom_id res chain seq x y z
N MET A 1 -7.11 -11.95 18.70
CA MET A 1 -7.32 -11.33 17.37
C MET A 1 -7.54 -12.46 16.38
N LEU A 2 -8.47 -12.30 15.43
CA LEU A 2 -8.55 -13.23 14.30
C LEU A 2 -7.30 -13.04 13.43
N ASN A 3 -6.59 -14.13 13.14
CA ASN A 3 -5.51 -14.11 12.17
C ASN A 3 -6.12 -14.02 10.76
N PRO A 4 -5.54 -13.23 9.85
CA PRO A 4 -6.02 -13.15 8.47
C PRO A 4 -5.85 -14.50 7.77
N ARG A 5 -6.81 -14.84 6.91
CA ARG A 5 -6.65 -15.93 5.94
C ARG A 5 -5.79 -15.50 4.76
N VAL A 6 -5.87 -14.21 4.40
CA VAL A 6 -5.10 -13.61 3.30
C VAL A 6 -4.65 -12.19 3.67
N VAL A 7 -3.40 -11.87 3.37
CA VAL A 7 -2.84 -10.51 3.44
C VAL A 7 -2.29 -10.14 2.06
N LEU A 8 -3.04 -9.35 1.30
CA LEU A 8 -2.62 -8.81 0.02
C LEU A 8 -1.77 -7.55 0.26
N VAL A 9 -0.48 -7.62 -0.03
CA VAL A 9 0.45 -6.48 0.16
C VAL A 9 0.71 -5.82 -1.19
N LEU A 10 0.02 -4.72 -1.46
CA LEU A 10 0.09 -4.00 -2.72
C LEU A 10 1.16 -2.91 -2.68
N SER A 11 1.96 -2.86 -3.74
CA SER A 11 2.90 -1.78 -4.03
C SER A 11 2.79 -1.34 -5.48
N GLY A 12 3.14 -0.09 -5.77
CA GLY A 12 3.15 0.45 -7.12
C GLY A 12 3.41 1.94 -7.12
N LYS A 13 4.14 2.42 -8.14
CA LYS A 13 4.48 3.84 -8.31
C LYS A 13 3.25 4.71 -8.56
N ARG A 14 3.36 6.03 -8.39
CA ARG A 14 2.33 7.00 -8.76
C ARG A 14 1.82 6.75 -10.17
N LYS A 15 0.48 6.80 -10.31
CA LYS A 15 -0.26 6.63 -11.57
C LYS A 15 -0.15 5.24 -12.22
N SER A 16 0.38 4.23 -11.50
CA SER A 16 0.33 2.81 -11.90
C SER A 16 -1.08 2.21 -11.85
N GLY A 17 -2.00 2.82 -11.08
CA GLY A 17 -3.35 2.30 -10.87
C GLY A 17 -3.52 1.45 -9.60
N LYS A 18 -2.54 1.46 -8.69
CA LYS A 18 -2.61 0.80 -7.38
C LYS A 18 -3.90 1.07 -6.60
N ASP A 19 -4.32 2.33 -6.51
CA ASP A 19 -5.53 2.69 -5.75
C ASP A 19 -6.80 2.18 -6.44
N TYR A 20 -6.83 2.22 -7.77
CA TYR A 20 -7.92 1.64 -8.57
C TYR A 20 -8.04 0.12 -8.35
N MET A 21 -6.90 -0.58 -8.37
CA MET A 21 -6.83 -2.03 -8.09
C MET A 21 -7.28 -2.36 -6.67
N THR A 22 -6.85 -1.57 -5.68
CA THR A 22 -7.27 -1.72 -4.28
C THR A 22 -8.81 -1.65 -4.16
N GLU A 23 -9.43 -0.67 -4.81
CA GLU A 23 -10.89 -0.51 -4.76
C GLU A 23 -11.64 -1.61 -5.52
N ILE A 24 -11.11 -2.10 -6.66
CA ILE A 24 -11.70 -3.25 -7.37
C ILE A 24 -11.66 -4.50 -6.50
N LEU A 25 -10.49 -4.82 -5.94
CA LEU A 25 -10.31 -5.99 -5.09
C LEU A 25 -11.24 -5.91 -3.89
N ARG A 26 -11.29 -4.77 -3.21
CA ARG A 26 -12.19 -4.55 -2.08
C ARG A 26 -13.66 -4.81 -2.45
N LYS A 27 -14.12 -4.28 -3.59
CA LYS A 27 -15.50 -4.47 -4.06
C LYS A 27 -15.80 -5.91 -4.42
N ARG A 28 -14.89 -6.60 -5.12
CA ARG A 28 -15.11 -7.97 -5.60
C ARG A 28 -14.96 -9.03 -4.50
N ILE A 29 -14.09 -8.81 -3.52
CA ILE A 29 -13.95 -9.66 -2.33
C ILE A 29 -15.16 -9.48 -1.40
N GLY A 30 -15.66 -8.24 -1.29
CA GLY A 30 -16.75 -7.87 -0.40
C GLY A 30 -16.25 -6.91 0.68
N ILE A 31 -16.92 -5.77 0.82
CA ILE A 31 -16.52 -4.67 1.73
C ILE A 31 -16.54 -5.12 3.20
N ASP A 32 -17.43 -6.04 3.53
CA ASP A 32 -17.60 -6.65 4.85
C ASP A 32 -16.62 -7.82 5.11
N LYS A 33 -15.92 -8.28 4.07
CA LYS A 33 -14.98 -9.41 4.14
C LYS A 33 -13.52 -9.00 4.06
N CYS A 34 -13.24 -7.72 3.76
CA CYS A 34 -11.88 -7.22 3.68
C CYS A 34 -11.67 -5.87 4.33
N ALA A 35 -10.52 -5.73 5.00
CA ALA A 35 -10.06 -4.47 5.55
C ALA A 35 -8.98 -3.87 4.64
N VAL A 36 -9.15 -2.60 4.26
CA VAL A 36 -8.10 -1.83 3.58
C VAL A 36 -7.24 -1.14 4.63
N ILE A 37 -5.96 -1.51 4.67
CA ILE A 37 -4.98 -1.01 5.63
C ILE A 37 -4.04 -0.06 4.89
N ARG A 38 -3.84 1.14 5.44
CA ARG A 38 -2.97 2.18 4.89
C ARG A 38 -1.83 2.45 5.85
N LEU A 39 -0.60 2.09 5.49
CA LEU A 39 0.60 2.32 6.29
C LEU A 39 0.94 3.81 6.41
N SER A 40 0.53 4.62 5.42
CA SER A 40 0.71 6.07 5.48
C SER A 40 -0.27 6.77 6.45
N ALA A 41 -1.38 6.15 6.82
CA ALA A 41 -2.35 6.74 7.75
C ALA A 41 -1.78 6.95 9.17
N PRO A 42 -1.20 5.93 9.85
CA PRO A 42 -0.60 6.13 11.17
C PRO A 42 0.64 7.04 11.12
N LEU A 43 1.39 7.06 10.01
CA LEU A 43 2.47 8.03 9.80
C LEU A 43 1.94 9.46 9.89
N LYS A 44 0.91 9.78 9.13
CA LYS A 44 0.29 11.11 9.14
C LYS A 44 -0.30 11.47 10.51
N ALA A 45 -1.00 10.53 11.15
CA ALA A 45 -1.64 10.75 12.44
C ALA A 45 -0.61 11.02 13.54
N ALA A 46 0.45 10.21 13.59
CA ALA A 46 1.49 10.36 14.59
C ALA A 46 2.37 11.58 14.33
N TYR A 47 2.67 11.91 13.05
CA TYR A 47 3.37 13.14 12.69
C TYR A 47 2.57 14.39 13.08
N ALA A 48 1.27 14.42 12.76
CA ALA A 48 0.41 15.54 13.12
C ALA A 48 0.32 15.74 14.63
N LYS A 49 0.20 14.65 15.40
CA LYS A 49 0.18 14.68 16.86
C LYS A 49 1.47 15.27 17.44
N ASP A 50 2.64 14.82 16.98
CA ASP A 50 3.94 15.29 17.49
C ASP A 50 4.20 16.78 17.20
N HIS A 51 3.65 17.30 16.11
CA HIS A 51 3.89 18.68 15.63
C HIS A 51 2.71 19.62 15.89
N GLY A 52 1.66 19.17 16.59
CA GLY A 52 0.46 19.98 16.84
C GLY A 52 -0.28 20.41 15.57
N LEU A 53 -0.22 19.60 14.52
CA LEU A 53 -0.88 19.88 13.24
C LEU A 53 -2.32 19.35 13.22
N ASP A 54 -3.16 19.99 12.41
CA ASP A 54 -4.50 19.51 12.11
C ASP A 54 -4.41 18.28 11.18
N PHE A 55 -4.77 17.11 11.72
CA PHE A 55 -4.73 15.84 11.00
C PHE A 55 -5.63 15.83 9.76
N GLU A 56 -6.84 16.38 9.85
CA GLU A 56 -7.78 16.41 8.72
C GLU A 56 -7.22 17.24 7.56
N ARG A 57 -6.55 18.35 7.87
CA ARG A 57 -5.87 19.17 6.85
C ARG A 57 -4.65 18.49 6.24
N LEU A 58 -4.00 17.58 6.97
CA LEU A 58 -2.87 16.78 6.49
C LEU A 58 -3.34 15.57 5.63
N LEU A 59 -4.59 15.16 5.78
CA LEU A 59 -5.23 14.14 4.94
C LEU A 59 -5.62 14.69 3.57
N ASP A 60 -6.02 15.96 3.49
CA ASP A 60 -6.47 16.61 2.25
C ASP A 60 -5.34 16.76 1.21
N ALA A 61 -5.69 16.64 -0.07
CA ALA A 61 -4.76 16.67 -1.21
C ALA A 61 -4.31 18.10 -1.59
N SER A 62 -4.03 18.92 -0.58
CA SER A 62 -3.71 20.33 -0.73
C SER A 62 -2.19 20.58 -0.78
N ALA A 63 -1.78 21.75 -1.28
CA ALA A 63 -0.39 22.21 -1.23
C ALA A 63 0.18 22.21 0.20
N TYR A 64 -0.68 22.34 1.21
CA TYR A 64 -0.33 22.25 2.62
C TYR A 64 0.33 20.92 2.97
N LYS A 65 -0.19 19.80 2.44
CA LYS A 65 0.37 18.47 2.67
C LYS A 65 1.74 18.28 1.98
N GLU A 66 1.89 18.81 0.78
CA GLU A 66 3.15 18.69 0.04
C GLU A 66 4.29 19.46 0.74
N ASN A 67 3.99 20.59 1.39
CA ASN A 67 4.98 21.34 2.17
C ASN A 67 5.59 20.55 3.33
N PHE A 68 4.82 19.65 3.96
CA PHE A 68 5.31 18.81 5.06
C PHE A 68 5.72 17.40 4.63
N ARG A 69 5.61 17.08 3.33
CA ARG A 69 5.83 15.72 2.85
C ARG A 69 7.27 15.27 3.09
N ALA A 70 8.25 16.12 2.78
CA ALA A 70 9.66 15.80 2.96
C ALA A 70 9.98 15.53 4.44
N ASP A 71 9.59 16.46 5.32
CA ASP A 71 9.83 16.34 6.76
C ASP A 71 9.14 15.11 7.37
N MET A 72 7.89 14.85 6.96
CA MET A 72 7.15 13.67 7.41
C MET A 72 7.80 12.36 6.96
N VAL A 73 8.40 12.34 5.77
CA VAL A 73 9.15 11.17 5.28
C VAL A 73 10.38 10.95 6.15
N VAL A 74 11.19 11.99 6.37
CA VAL A 74 12.40 11.91 7.23
C VAL A 74 12.03 11.42 8.64
N TRP A 75 11.05 12.06 9.27
CA TRP A 75 10.54 11.68 10.59
C TRP A 75 10.01 10.24 10.64
N GLY A 76 9.39 9.79 9.54
CA GLY A 76 8.91 8.43 9.38
C GLY A 76 10.05 7.42 9.28
N GLU A 77 11.10 7.74 8.52
CA GLU A 77 12.27 6.86 8.39
C GLU A 77 13.04 6.73 9.71
N GLU A 78 13.20 7.82 10.47
CA GLU A 78 13.83 7.75 11.80
C GLU A 78 13.12 6.76 12.74
N ARG A 79 11.78 6.64 12.64
CA ARG A 79 11.01 5.66 13.39
C ARG A 79 11.19 4.25 12.85
N ARG A 80 11.16 4.06 11.53
CA ARG A 80 11.38 2.74 10.91
C ARG A 80 12.79 2.21 11.16
N GLN A 81 13.80 3.07 11.24
CA GLN A 81 15.17 2.67 11.58
C GLN A 81 15.27 2.09 12.99
N LYS A 82 14.50 2.63 13.94
CA LYS A 82 14.43 2.10 15.31
C LYS A 82 13.54 0.87 15.40
N ASP A 83 12.47 0.83 14.63
CA ASP A 83 11.45 -0.21 14.65
C ASP A 83 10.76 -0.34 13.28
N PRO A 84 11.26 -1.26 12.42
CA PRO A 84 10.77 -1.40 11.05
C PRO A 84 9.27 -1.73 10.96
N GLY A 85 8.70 -2.36 11.99
CA GLY A 85 7.30 -2.75 12.05
C GLY A 85 6.37 -1.71 12.67
N TYR A 86 6.88 -0.55 13.10
CA TYR A 86 6.13 0.46 13.86
C TYR A 86 4.81 0.84 13.19
N PHE A 87 4.87 1.30 11.93
CA PHE A 87 3.66 1.71 11.20
C PHE A 87 2.80 0.53 10.75
N CYS A 88 3.38 -0.66 10.54
CA CYS A 88 2.61 -1.84 10.20
C CYS A 88 1.69 -2.24 11.37
N ARG A 89 2.22 -2.29 12.60
CA ARG A 89 1.43 -2.61 13.78
C ARG A 89 0.36 -1.55 14.06
N LEU A 90 0.72 -0.26 13.99
CA LEU A 90 -0.24 0.82 14.16
C LEU A 90 -1.35 0.80 13.11
N ALA A 91 -1.01 0.53 11.84
CA ALA A 91 -2.01 0.49 10.76
C ALA A 91 -3.00 -0.67 10.96
N ILE A 92 -2.51 -1.84 11.41
CA ILE A 92 -3.38 -2.97 11.74
C ILE A 92 -4.30 -2.61 12.91
N GLU A 93 -3.76 -2.07 13.99
CA GLU A 93 -4.51 -1.69 15.21
C GLU A 93 -5.57 -0.62 14.93
N GLN A 94 -5.26 0.36 14.08
CA GLN A 94 -6.17 1.47 13.73
C GLN A 94 -7.18 1.12 12.62
N SER A 95 -7.21 -0.14 12.16
CA SER A 95 -8.10 -0.59 11.07
C SER A 95 -9.06 -1.67 11.54
N SER A 96 -10.07 -1.97 10.72
CA SER A 96 -10.99 -3.09 10.95
C SER A 96 -10.38 -4.46 10.60
N ALA A 97 -9.05 -4.58 10.58
CA ALA A 97 -8.33 -5.81 10.24
C ALA A 97 -8.79 -7.01 11.06
N SER A 98 -8.98 -6.82 12.37
CA SER A 98 -9.40 -7.91 13.26
C SER A 98 -10.82 -8.45 13.02
N GLU A 99 -11.63 -7.75 12.22
CA GLU A 99 -13.01 -8.12 11.88
C GLU A 99 -13.11 -8.85 10.53
N CYS A 100 -12.05 -8.80 9.72
CA CYS A 100 -12.06 -9.28 8.34
C CYS A 100 -11.05 -10.43 8.12
N PRO A 101 -11.42 -11.49 7.38
CA PRO A 101 -10.49 -12.56 7.03
C PRO A 101 -9.43 -12.14 5.99
N VAL A 102 -9.70 -11.09 5.20
CA VAL A 102 -8.80 -10.61 4.15
C VAL A 102 -8.30 -9.20 4.47
N TRP A 103 -6.98 -9.00 4.44
CA TRP A 103 -6.35 -7.70 4.62
C TRP A 103 -5.75 -7.22 3.32
N ILE A 104 -5.97 -5.96 2.96
CA ILE A 104 -5.40 -5.33 1.77
C ILE A 104 -4.49 -4.19 2.25
N ILE A 105 -3.19 -4.44 2.30
CA ILE A 105 -2.19 -3.40 2.58
C ILE A 105 -2.00 -2.60 1.30
N SER A 106 -2.56 -1.39 1.27
CA SER A 106 -2.78 -0.67 0.02
C SER A 106 -1.60 0.18 -0.46
N ASP A 107 -0.61 0.47 0.39
CA ASP A 107 0.44 1.45 0.12
C ASP A 107 1.81 1.07 0.70
N ALA A 108 2.21 -0.20 0.55
CA ALA A 108 3.55 -0.66 0.91
C ALA A 108 4.61 -0.01 0.00
N ARG A 109 5.67 0.53 0.62
CA ARG A 109 6.68 1.34 -0.08
C ARG A 109 8.11 1.03 0.34
N ARG A 110 8.33 0.25 1.41
CA ARG A 110 9.66 -0.20 1.84
C ARG A 110 9.76 -1.71 1.85
N ILE A 111 10.96 -2.23 1.63
CA ILE A 111 11.24 -3.67 1.76
C ILE A 111 10.89 -4.19 3.15
N THR A 112 11.08 -3.37 4.19
CA THR A 112 10.73 -3.71 5.58
C THR A 112 9.22 -3.90 5.77
N ASP A 113 8.38 -3.21 4.99
CA ASP A 113 6.93 -3.42 5.02
C ASP A 113 6.62 -4.85 4.54
N LEU A 114 7.21 -5.27 3.41
CA LEU A 114 7.03 -6.61 2.86
C LEU A 114 7.54 -7.69 3.83
N GLN A 115 8.73 -7.48 4.37
CA GLN A 115 9.37 -8.39 5.34
C GLN A 115 8.51 -8.54 6.59
N PHE A 116 7.95 -7.44 7.10
CA PHE A 116 7.08 -7.47 8.27
C PHE A 116 5.90 -8.43 8.06
N PHE A 117 5.15 -8.28 6.97
CA PHE A 117 3.99 -9.14 6.70
C PHE A 117 4.40 -10.59 6.39
N LYS A 118 5.44 -10.80 5.57
CA LYS A 118 5.97 -12.14 5.28
C LYS A 118 6.42 -12.88 6.55
N GLN A 119 7.03 -12.18 7.52
CA GLN A 119 7.49 -12.78 8.77
C GLN A 119 6.36 -13.08 9.75
N HIS A 120 5.37 -12.19 9.87
CA HIS A 120 4.30 -12.32 10.89
C HIS A 120 3.10 -13.14 10.39
N TYR A 121 2.89 -13.19 9.07
CA TYR A 121 1.77 -13.88 8.43
C TYR A 121 2.24 -14.69 7.20
N PRO A 122 3.21 -15.61 7.35
CA PRO A 122 3.88 -16.27 6.22
C PRO A 122 2.92 -17.03 5.29
N ASP A 123 1.94 -17.74 5.84
CA ASP A 123 1.02 -18.58 5.05
C ASP A 123 -0.14 -17.82 4.40
N ALA A 124 -0.36 -16.57 4.85
CA ALA A 124 -1.45 -15.69 4.40
C ALA A 124 -0.94 -14.57 3.48
N THR A 125 0.32 -14.18 3.58
CA THR A 125 0.88 -13.03 2.87
C THR A 125 1.10 -13.32 1.39
N TRP A 126 0.64 -12.39 0.56
CA TRP A 126 0.84 -12.42 -0.87
C TRP A 126 1.17 -11.01 -1.38
N THR A 127 2.37 -10.84 -1.91
CA THR A 127 2.92 -9.56 -2.34
C THR A 127 2.61 -9.31 -3.82
N ILE A 128 2.05 -8.14 -4.10
CA ILE A 128 1.55 -7.76 -5.42
C ILE A 128 2.18 -6.44 -5.86
N ARG A 129 3.01 -6.47 -6.90
CA ARG A 129 3.55 -5.28 -7.55
C ARG A 129 2.65 -4.84 -8.68
N ILE A 130 2.21 -3.60 -8.67
CA ILE A 130 1.40 -3.01 -9.74
C ILE A 130 2.28 -2.07 -10.54
N GLU A 131 2.42 -2.40 -11.82
CA GLU A 131 3.27 -1.70 -12.77
C GLU A 131 2.42 -1.10 -13.89
N ALA A 132 2.91 0.00 -14.44
CA ALA A 132 2.43 0.53 -15.68
C ALA A 132 3.61 1.23 -16.36
N ALA A 133 3.71 1.08 -17.68
CA ALA A 133 4.73 1.74 -18.46
C ALA A 133 4.61 3.26 -18.34
N ASP A 134 5.74 3.96 -18.44
CA ASP A 134 5.80 5.41 -18.23
C ASP A 134 4.93 6.19 -19.21
N ASN A 135 4.77 5.72 -20.45
CA ASN A 135 3.85 6.30 -21.42
C ASN A 135 2.38 6.15 -20.99
N ILE A 136 2.00 5.01 -20.40
CA ILE A 136 0.65 4.79 -19.86
C ILE A 136 0.42 5.64 -18.61
N ARG A 137 1.42 5.74 -17.73
CA ARG A 137 1.38 6.64 -16.57
C ARG A 137 1.24 8.10 -17.04
N ALA A 138 1.98 8.50 -18.08
CA ALA A 138 1.91 9.84 -18.66
C ALA A 138 0.52 10.16 -19.22
N ASN A 139 -0.11 9.19 -19.91
CA ASN A 139 -1.51 9.32 -20.36
C ASN A 139 -2.50 9.53 -19.20
N ARG A 140 -2.15 9.09 -17.98
CA ARG A 140 -2.91 9.31 -16.74
C ARG A 140 -2.52 10.61 -16.01
N GLY A 141 -1.77 11.49 -16.69
CA GLY A 141 -1.27 12.75 -16.17
C GLY A 141 -0.08 12.61 -15.23
N TRP A 142 0.72 11.55 -15.36
CA TRP A 142 2.03 11.50 -14.70
C TRP A 142 3.01 12.40 -15.43
N ILE A 143 3.71 13.24 -14.67
CA ILE A 143 4.87 14.00 -15.11
C ILE A 143 5.94 13.74 -14.08
N PHE A 144 7.13 13.33 -14.54
CA PHE A 144 8.26 13.11 -13.65
C PHE A 144 8.54 14.37 -12.83
N THR A 145 8.53 14.23 -11.52
CA THR A 145 8.78 15.31 -10.56
C THR A 145 10.00 14.95 -9.72
N PRO A 146 11.15 15.63 -9.92
CA PRO A 146 12.34 15.43 -9.10
C PRO A 146 12.03 15.65 -7.62
N GLY A 147 12.64 14.84 -6.74
CA GLY A 147 12.37 14.81 -5.31
C GLY A 147 11.08 14.08 -4.90
N ILE A 148 10.27 13.61 -5.87
CA ILE A 148 9.06 12.81 -5.60
C ILE A 148 9.18 11.45 -6.26
N ASP A 149 9.33 11.43 -7.59
CA ASP A 149 9.31 10.20 -8.40
C ASP A 149 10.64 9.42 -8.36
N ASP A 150 11.71 10.06 -7.90
CA ASP A 150 13.05 9.51 -7.63
C ASP A 150 13.34 9.35 -6.12
N ALA A 151 12.39 9.73 -5.25
CA ALA A 151 12.53 9.57 -3.82
C ALA A 151 12.27 8.12 -3.38
N GLU A 152 12.85 7.73 -2.23
CA GLU A 152 12.64 6.41 -1.63
C GLU A 152 11.16 6.07 -1.42
N THR A 153 10.29 7.08 -1.24
CA THR A 153 8.85 6.85 -1.14
C THR A 153 8.24 6.21 -2.39
N GLU A 154 8.81 6.42 -3.57
CA GLU A 154 8.34 5.86 -4.85
C GLU A 154 9.27 4.77 -5.39
N CYS A 155 10.56 4.76 -5.02
CA CYS A 155 11.56 3.83 -5.56
C CYS A 155 12.05 2.76 -4.56
N GLY A 156 11.63 2.81 -3.29
CA GLY A 156 12.14 1.93 -2.23
C GLY A 156 11.85 0.42 -2.38
N LEU A 157 11.24 0.03 -3.50
CA LEU A 157 10.90 -1.34 -3.87
C LEU A 157 11.26 -1.68 -5.33
N ASP A 158 12.01 -0.82 -6.03
CA ASP A 158 12.36 -1.03 -7.44
C ASP A 158 13.34 -2.19 -7.63
N ASP A 159 14.26 -2.40 -6.68
CA ASP A 159 15.21 -3.52 -6.68
C ASP A 159 14.63 -4.80 -6.06
N THR A 160 13.33 -4.83 -5.76
CA THR A 160 12.66 -6.02 -5.25
C THR A 160 12.19 -6.89 -6.41
N HIS A 161 12.69 -8.13 -6.47
CA HIS A 161 12.34 -9.08 -7.53
C HIS A 161 11.44 -10.23 -7.04
N GLU A 162 11.34 -10.45 -5.74
CA GLU A 162 10.60 -11.56 -5.12
C GLU A 162 9.13 -11.20 -4.83
N TRP A 163 8.42 -10.84 -5.88
CA TRP A 163 6.98 -10.63 -5.84
C TRP A 163 6.25 -11.93 -6.14
N ASP A 164 5.18 -12.19 -5.41
CA ASP A 164 4.35 -13.36 -5.71
C ASP A 164 3.51 -13.13 -6.97
N VAL A 165 3.10 -11.88 -7.21
CA VAL A 165 2.43 -11.44 -8.44
C VAL A 165 2.95 -10.08 -8.88
N VAL A 166 3.24 -9.94 -10.18
CA VAL A 166 3.42 -8.65 -10.82
C VAL A 166 2.24 -8.42 -11.76
N VAL A 167 1.51 -7.33 -11.54
CA VAL A 167 0.36 -6.92 -12.33
C VAL A 167 0.77 -5.79 -13.27
N SER A 168 0.75 -6.04 -14.58
CA SER A 168 0.85 -4.97 -15.58
C SER A 168 -0.52 -4.35 -15.80
N ASN A 169 -0.61 -3.05 -15.56
CA ASN A 169 -1.78 -2.22 -15.81
C ASN A 169 -1.58 -1.33 -17.06
N ASP A 170 -1.13 -1.97 -18.15
CA ASP A 170 -0.96 -1.33 -19.45
C ASP A 170 -2.13 -1.59 -20.40
N ASN A 171 -2.85 -2.70 -20.22
CA ASN A 171 -3.99 -3.09 -21.06
C ASN A 171 -5.14 -3.68 -20.21
N GLU A 172 -6.37 -3.19 -20.43
CA GLU A 172 -7.57 -3.59 -19.70
C GLU A 172 -7.84 -5.10 -19.80
N THR A 173 -7.71 -5.70 -20.98
CA THR A 173 -7.97 -7.14 -21.16
C THR A 173 -7.02 -8.02 -20.34
N SER A 174 -5.75 -7.63 -20.25
CA SER A 174 -4.79 -8.33 -19.39
C SER A 174 -5.04 -8.08 -17.92
N LEU A 175 -5.58 -6.92 -17.54
CA LEU A 175 -5.84 -6.57 -16.15
C LEU A 175 -6.93 -7.47 -15.55
N ASP A 176 -7.99 -7.74 -16.30
CA ASP A 176 -9.11 -8.58 -15.83
C ASP A 176 -8.68 -10.03 -15.54
N SER A 177 -7.80 -10.61 -16.37
CA SER A 177 -7.29 -11.96 -16.13
C SER A 177 -6.36 -12.00 -14.90
N GLN A 178 -5.49 -11.00 -14.74
CA GLN A 178 -4.61 -10.86 -13.58
C GLN A 178 -5.42 -10.63 -12.28
N LEU A 179 -6.47 -9.81 -12.32
CA LEU A 179 -7.42 -9.63 -11.22
C LEU A 179 -8.15 -10.92 -10.86
N SER A 180 -8.59 -11.68 -11.88
CA SER A 180 -9.29 -12.95 -11.67
C SER A 180 -8.41 -13.97 -10.96
N ALA A 181 -7.12 -14.04 -11.31
CA ALA A 181 -6.16 -14.89 -10.60
C ALA A 181 -6.02 -14.48 -9.12
N ILE A 182 -5.99 -13.18 -8.84
CA ILE A 182 -5.90 -12.69 -7.46
C ILE A 182 -7.15 -13.07 -6.66
N LEU A 183 -8.33 -12.90 -7.24
CA LEU A 183 -9.60 -13.24 -6.59
C LEU A 183 -9.75 -14.75 -6.36
N GLN A 184 -9.36 -15.57 -7.33
CA GLN A 184 -9.36 -17.03 -7.17
C GLN A 184 -8.46 -17.49 -6.02
N TYR A 185 -7.29 -16.87 -5.85
CA TYR A 185 -6.42 -17.15 -4.71
C TYR A 185 -7.09 -16.78 -3.38
N VAL A 186 -7.75 -15.61 -3.32
CA VAL A 186 -8.49 -15.19 -2.13
C VAL A 186 -9.63 -16.17 -1.82
N ASP A 187 -10.41 -16.55 -2.83
CA ASP A 187 -11.52 -17.49 -2.69
C ASP A 187 -11.03 -18.86 -2.19
N LEU A 188 -9.93 -19.37 -2.75
CA LEU A 188 -9.34 -20.64 -2.32
C LEU A 188 -8.91 -20.63 -0.85
N LYS A 189 -8.32 -19.53 -0.38
CA LYS A 189 -7.85 -19.37 1.00
C LYS A 189 -8.98 -19.06 1.98
N CYS A 190 -10.09 -18.50 1.49
CA CYS A 190 -11.23 -18.11 2.30
C CYS A 190 -12.42 -19.08 2.25
N SER A 191 -12.36 -20.11 1.41
CA SER A 191 -13.31 -21.22 1.38
C SER A 191 -13.26 -22.09 2.64
#